data_AF-A0A543Q6N9-F1
#
_entry.id   AF-A0A543Q6N9-F1
#
_cell.length_a   1.000
_cell.length_b   1.000
_cell.length_c   1.000
_cell.angle_alpha   90.00
_cell.angle_beta   90.00
_cell.angle_gamma   90.00
#
_symmetry.space_group_name_H-M   'P 1'
#
loop_
_entity.id
_entity.type
_entity.pdbx_description
1 polymer ?
#
loop_
_entity_poly.entity_id
_entity_poly.type
_entity_poly.pdbx_seq_one_letter_code
_entity_poly.pdbx_strand_id
1 'polypeptide(L)'
;MLENKPLASYGHENGMLNVGWISGFARHFKRDGATLSGFIQQTNDTKRMVPVGQLERHRRTFGIISNEEAVKIVGRIHARPITWNNGRREITEQSAFLDPLEISSPSIVEMPSALTWHTPIKNRKEENIEQDDFQPFSGDIYGDGRLREAANNVVIAGIVDGIRTLRGEGQNTMAGVEILVRQSASREEAIPVRMMNSKLARIIRDELRMGRPIMIQGKLRVRDLKIIDDDGIETPTGQQVGYVWCRSILNARRGKDIIAIPAWVKEITERYMRGEGEEEATTQETGTPSQPVVAPAAARQPEVVTSEEEDLTPEDILAEQLASL
;
A
#
# COMPACT_ATOMS: atom_id res chain seq x y z
N MET A 1 8.90 26.79 11.34
CA MET A 1 8.74 26.42 12.77
C MET A 1 7.27 26.11 13.01
N LEU A 2 6.93 24.86 13.34
CA LEU A 2 5.56 24.48 13.70
C LEU A 2 5.36 24.81 15.18
N GLU A 3 4.76 25.97 15.47
CA GLU A 3 4.36 26.38 16.82
C GLU A 3 3.39 25.38 17.46
N ASN A 4 3.33 25.40 18.81
CA ASN A 4 2.53 24.56 19.72
C ASN A 4 1.07 24.41 19.27
N LYS A 5 0.85 23.42 18.41
CA LYS A 5 -0.44 23.06 17.85
C LYS A 5 -0.87 21.77 18.55
N PRO A 6 -2.14 21.61 18.96
CA PRO A 6 -2.59 20.38 19.62
C PRO A 6 -2.38 19.17 18.71
N LEU A 7 -2.12 17.98 19.26
CA LEU A 7 -1.75 16.78 18.48
C LEU A 7 -2.72 16.49 17.32
N ALA A 8 -4.01 16.76 17.55
CA ALA A 8 -5.07 16.64 16.54
C ALA A 8 -4.86 17.50 15.28
N SER A 9 -4.12 18.61 15.38
CA SER A 9 -3.80 19.49 14.25
C SER A 9 -2.51 19.11 13.50
N TYR A 10 -1.74 18.14 14.01
CA TYR A 10 -0.63 17.53 13.27
C TYR A 10 -1.07 16.35 12.38
N GLY A 11 -2.33 15.94 12.50
CA GLY A 11 -2.91 14.87 11.70
C GLY A 11 -2.95 15.17 10.21
N HIS A 12 -2.73 16.41 9.76
CA HIS A 12 -2.67 16.74 8.34
C HIS A 12 -1.26 17.14 7.90
N GLU A 13 -0.86 16.65 6.73
CA GLU A 13 0.30 17.06 5.96
C GLU A 13 -0.19 17.68 4.65
N ASN A 14 0.21 18.92 4.36
CA ASN A 14 -0.25 19.67 3.16
C ASN A 14 -1.78 19.67 2.96
N GLY A 15 -2.52 19.71 4.07
CA GLY A 15 -3.98 19.70 4.06
C GLY A 15 -4.63 18.33 3.85
N MET A 16 -3.86 17.23 3.92
CA MET A 16 -4.35 15.86 3.79
C MET A 16 -4.00 15.03 5.03
N LEU A 17 -4.91 14.19 5.49
CA LEU A 17 -4.71 13.35 6.67
C LEU A 17 -3.45 12.49 6.49
N ASN A 18 -2.54 12.51 7.46
CA ASN A 18 -1.32 11.72 7.50
C ASN A 18 -0.90 11.50 8.95
N VAL A 19 -1.18 10.33 9.49
CA VAL A 19 -0.76 9.95 10.83
C VAL A 19 -0.51 8.44 10.93
N GLY A 20 0.56 8.08 11.60
CA GLY A 20 0.90 6.72 11.98
C GLY A 20 1.11 6.62 13.49
N TRP A 21 0.55 5.57 14.08
CA TRP A 21 0.85 5.11 15.43
C TRP A 21 1.57 3.78 15.34
N ILE A 22 2.87 3.79 15.65
CA ILE A 22 3.73 2.62 15.51
C ILE A 22 4.44 2.37 16.83
N SER A 23 4.27 1.16 17.37
CA SER A 23 4.86 0.71 18.62
C SER A 23 5.64 -0.58 18.43
N GLY A 24 6.74 -0.72 19.16
CA GLY A 24 7.61 -1.88 19.10
C GLY A 24 8.92 -1.61 19.81
N PHE A 25 9.97 -2.32 19.44
CA PHE A 25 11.29 -2.17 20.04
C PHE A 25 12.18 -1.31 19.15
N ALA A 26 12.80 -0.29 19.76
CA ALA A 26 13.68 0.63 19.08
C ALA A 26 14.97 -0.09 18.64
N ARG A 27 15.41 0.14 17.40
CA ARG A 27 16.60 -0.50 16.84
C ARG A 27 17.46 0.49 16.09
N HIS A 28 18.75 0.52 16.42
CA HIS A 28 19.78 1.30 15.73
C HIS A 28 19.43 2.79 15.57
N PHE A 29 18.81 3.40 16.58
CA PHE A 29 18.53 4.83 16.58
C PHE A 29 19.83 5.63 16.66
N LYS A 30 20.02 6.53 15.71
CA LYS A 30 21.17 7.42 15.62
C LYS A 30 20.73 8.84 15.27
N ARG A 31 21.52 9.80 15.71
CA ARG A 31 21.39 11.19 15.28
C ARG A 31 22.44 11.51 14.24
N ASP A 32 22.00 12.04 13.12
CA ASP A 32 22.87 12.67 12.13
C ASP A 32 22.59 14.17 12.13
N GLY A 33 23.54 14.92 12.69
CA GLY A 33 23.34 16.31 13.07
C GLY A 33 22.14 16.46 14.00
N ALA A 34 21.03 16.96 13.46
CA ALA A 34 19.81 17.19 14.22
C ALA A 34 18.61 16.35 13.78
N THR A 35 18.82 15.42 12.84
CA THR A 35 17.78 14.48 12.40
C THR A 35 17.95 13.14 13.09
N LEU A 36 16.82 12.50 13.40
CA LEU A 36 16.76 11.17 13.98
C LEU A 36 16.50 10.12 12.88
N SER A 37 17.23 9.02 12.92
CA SER A 37 16.96 7.84 12.07
C SER A 37 17.12 6.56 12.87
N GLY A 38 16.39 5.52 12.50
CA GLY A 38 16.43 4.23 13.19
C GLY A 38 15.33 3.31 12.67
N PHE A 39 14.99 2.28 13.45
CA PHE A 39 13.98 1.32 13.09
C PHE A 39 13.12 0.92 14.29
N ILE A 40 11.88 0.50 14.02
CA ILE A 40 11.00 -0.14 15.01
C ILE A 40 10.80 -1.59 14.63
N GLN A 41 11.21 -2.51 15.50
CA GLN A 41 11.02 -3.94 15.33
C GLN A 41 9.69 -4.38 15.95
N GLN A 42 8.89 -5.12 15.18
CA GLN A 42 7.58 -5.63 15.59
C GLN A 42 7.45 -7.16 15.44
N THR A 43 8.44 -7.79 14.84
CA THR A 43 8.55 -9.23 14.56
C THR A 43 9.98 -9.69 14.79
N ASN A 44 10.21 -10.99 14.96
CA ASN A 44 11.56 -11.54 15.13
C ASN A 44 12.44 -11.46 13.87
N ASP A 45 11.92 -10.92 12.75
CA ASP A 45 12.68 -10.70 11.51
C ASP A 45 13.26 -9.28 11.43
N THR A 46 14.59 -9.17 11.55
CA THR A 46 15.33 -7.90 11.50
C THR A 46 15.23 -7.23 10.13
N LYS A 47 14.95 -7.98 9.05
CA LYS A 47 14.72 -7.41 7.72
C LYS A 47 13.35 -6.77 7.53
N ARG A 48 12.48 -6.82 8.54
CA ARG A 48 11.10 -6.32 8.46
C ARG A 48 10.80 -5.22 9.47
N MET A 49 11.84 -4.65 10.06
CA MET A 49 11.71 -3.49 10.94
C MET A 49 11.19 -2.28 10.18
N VAL A 50 10.31 -1.52 10.81
CA VAL A 50 9.73 -0.30 10.23
C VAL A 50 10.78 0.82 10.25
N PRO A 51 11.09 1.45 9.10
CA PRO A 51 12.07 2.52 9.04
C PRO A 51 11.51 3.81 9.64
N VAL A 52 12.32 4.46 10.47
CA VAL A 52 12.06 5.78 11.06
C VAL A 52 13.11 6.75 10.56
N GLY A 53 12.68 7.92 10.10
CA GLY A 53 13.57 8.94 9.59
C GLY A 53 12.92 10.31 9.66
N GLN A 54 13.64 11.29 10.19
CA GLN A 54 13.15 12.65 10.29
C GLN A 54 13.55 13.47 9.07
N LEU A 55 12.58 14.16 8.46
CA LEU A 55 12.87 15.14 7.43
C LEU A 55 13.39 16.44 8.07
N GLU A 56 14.37 17.10 7.45
CA GLU A 56 14.95 18.34 7.99
C GLU A 56 13.88 19.43 8.21
N ARG A 57 12.88 19.53 7.31
CA ARG A 57 11.75 20.45 7.44
C ARG A 57 10.83 20.16 8.65
N HIS A 58 10.88 18.95 9.19
CA HIS A 58 10.11 18.49 10.35
C HIS A 58 10.98 18.27 11.58
N ARG A 59 12.21 18.79 11.57
CA ARG A 59 13.18 18.65 12.65
C ARG A 59 12.57 18.98 14.02
N ARG A 60 12.77 18.04 14.94
CA ARG A 60 12.35 18.06 16.35
C ARG A 60 13.40 17.34 17.17
N THR A 61 13.62 17.83 18.38
CA THR A 61 14.52 17.20 19.33
C THR A 61 13.74 16.17 20.16
N PHE A 62 14.22 14.93 20.20
CA PHE A 62 13.69 13.88 21.06
C PHE A 62 14.64 13.59 22.24
N GLY A 63 14.29 12.66 23.12
CA GLY A 63 15.23 12.10 24.08
C GLY A 63 16.29 11.22 23.42
N ILE A 64 17.18 10.64 24.23
CA ILE A 64 17.98 9.49 23.80
C ILE A 64 17.04 8.29 23.77
N ILE A 65 17.15 7.46 22.73
CA ILE A 65 16.37 6.23 22.59
C ILE A 65 17.37 5.09 22.62
N SER A 66 17.22 4.20 23.60
CA SER A 66 18.14 3.07 23.75
C SER A 66 17.80 1.97 22.74
N ASN A 67 18.80 1.19 22.33
CA ASN A 67 18.53 -0.01 21.56
C ASN A 67 17.65 -0.96 22.38
N GLU A 68 16.71 -1.63 21.72
CA GLU A 68 15.76 -2.59 22.29
C GLU A 68 14.72 -1.99 23.26
N GLU A 69 14.69 -0.67 23.43
CA GLU A 69 13.71 0.01 24.25
C GLU A 69 12.30 -0.08 23.63
N ALA A 70 11.29 -0.37 24.46
CA ALA A 70 9.90 -0.33 24.02
C ALA A 70 9.46 1.13 23.79
N VAL A 71 9.07 1.45 22.56
CA VAL A 71 8.70 2.81 22.16
C VAL A 71 7.39 2.84 21.40
N LYS A 72 6.67 3.96 21.52
CA LYS A 72 5.56 4.37 20.67
C LYS A 72 5.97 5.64 19.94
N ILE A 73 5.79 5.63 18.63
CA ILE A 73 6.01 6.80 17.79
C ILE A 73 4.69 7.19 17.13
N VAL A 74 4.29 8.44 17.37
CA VAL A 74 3.26 9.11 16.58
C VAL A 74 3.97 9.95 15.55
N GLY A 75 3.67 9.73 14.27
CA GLY A 75 4.42 10.37 13.19
C GLY A 75 3.63 10.48 11.90
N ARG A 76 4.27 11.01 10.87
CA ARG A 76 3.75 11.10 9.50
C ARG A 76 4.43 10.05 8.63
N ILE A 77 3.71 9.54 7.66
CA ILE A 77 4.27 8.65 6.65
C ILE A 77 4.78 9.49 5.50
N HIS A 78 6.08 9.43 5.24
CA HIS A 78 6.69 10.05 4.07
C HIS A 78 7.29 8.97 3.18
N ALA A 79 7.60 9.32 1.94
CA ALA A 79 8.34 8.46 1.03
C ALA A 79 9.54 9.19 0.47
N ARG A 80 10.58 8.42 0.13
CA ARG A 80 11.76 8.89 -0.59
C ARG A 80 12.05 7.96 -1.76
N PRO A 81 12.59 8.47 -2.87
CA PRO A 81 13.03 7.63 -3.97
C PRO A 81 14.24 6.79 -3.54
N ILE A 82 14.24 5.53 -3.96
CA ILE A 82 15.38 4.62 -3.86
C ILE A 82 15.63 4.09 -5.27
N THR A 83 16.82 4.37 -5.78
CA THR A 83 17.28 3.82 -7.06
C THR A 83 18.07 2.55 -6.79
N TRP A 84 17.73 1.50 -7.53
CA TRP A 84 18.36 0.21 -7.43
C TRP A 84 18.38 -0.48 -8.79
N ASN A 85 19.32 -1.39 -9.00
CA ASN A 85 19.43 -2.14 -10.24
C ASN A 85 18.64 -3.44 -10.13
N ASN A 86 17.67 -3.63 -11.03
CA ASN A 86 16.84 -4.83 -11.06
C ASN A 86 17.46 -5.99 -11.85
N GLY A 87 18.76 -5.95 -12.12
CA GLY A 87 19.50 -6.91 -12.94
C GLY A 87 19.56 -6.52 -14.42
N ARG A 88 18.62 -5.68 -14.90
CA ARG A 88 18.56 -5.23 -16.30
C ARG A 88 18.76 -3.73 -16.45
N ARG A 89 18.24 -2.93 -15.52
CA ARG A 89 18.32 -1.47 -15.53
C ARG A 89 18.18 -0.89 -14.13
N GLU A 90 18.56 0.38 -14.00
CA GLU A 90 18.22 1.16 -12.82
C GLU A 90 16.71 1.45 -12.78
N ILE A 91 16.11 1.17 -11.63
CA ILE A 91 14.72 1.43 -11.33
C ILE A 91 14.66 2.31 -10.08
N THR A 92 13.86 3.37 -10.15
CA THR A 92 13.53 4.18 -8.98
C THR A 92 12.19 3.72 -8.41
N GLU A 93 12.22 3.26 -7.17
CA GLU A 93 11.03 2.96 -6.38
C GLU A 93 10.86 3.95 -5.24
N GLN A 94 9.65 4.01 -4.70
CA GLN A 94 9.36 4.82 -3.52
C GLN A 94 9.46 3.95 -2.27
N SER A 95 10.12 4.45 -1.23
CA SER A 95 10.24 3.77 0.06
C SER A 95 9.61 4.62 1.15
N ALA A 96 8.54 4.11 1.74
CA ALA A 96 7.83 4.76 2.83
C ALA A 96 8.59 4.61 4.16
N PHE A 97 8.56 5.66 4.99
CA PHE A 97 9.12 5.67 6.33
C PHE A 97 8.28 6.52 7.27
N LEU A 98 8.46 6.32 8.58
CA LEU A 98 7.80 7.09 9.63
C LEU A 98 8.68 8.30 10.02
N ASP A 99 8.15 9.50 9.85
CA ASP A 99 8.73 10.75 10.33
C ASP A 99 8.14 11.10 11.71
N PRO A 100 8.93 11.03 12.79
CA PRO A 100 8.43 11.14 14.16
C PRO A 100 7.95 12.56 14.49
N LEU A 101 6.77 12.67 15.11
CA LEU A 101 6.26 13.89 15.71
C LEU A 101 6.33 13.86 17.24
N GLU A 102 6.09 12.67 17.81
CA GLU A 102 6.13 12.37 19.24
C GLU A 102 6.70 10.96 19.45
N ILE A 103 7.51 10.80 20.50
CA ILE A 103 8.05 9.52 20.95
C ILE A 103 7.75 9.38 22.43
N SER A 104 7.10 8.30 22.82
CA SER A 104 6.66 8.04 24.18
C SER A 104 6.72 6.54 24.52
N SER A 105 6.48 6.19 25.78
CA SER A 105 6.41 4.79 26.20
C SER A 105 5.06 4.18 25.78
N PRO A 106 5.06 2.99 25.17
CA PRO A 106 3.84 2.30 24.75
C PRO A 106 3.14 1.66 25.95
N SER A 107 1.82 1.52 25.86
CA SER A 107 1.06 0.62 26.73
C SER A 107 1.14 -0.83 26.24
N ILE A 108 0.84 -1.81 27.12
CA ILE A 108 0.85 -3.25 26.77
C ILE A 108 -0.09 -3.57 25.60
N VAL A 109 -1.23 -2.86 25.49
CA VAL A 109 -2.21 -3.06 24.41
C VAL A 109 -1.71 -2.55 23.06
N GLU A 110 -0.80 -1.58 23.07
CA GLU A 110 -0.15 -1.00 21.88
C GLU A 110 1.09 -1.79 21.46
N MET A 111 1.66 -2.63 22.31
CA MET A 111 2.82 -3.44 21.94
C MET A 111 2.45 -4.62 21.01
N PRO A 112 3.39 -5.04 20.14
CA PRO A 112 3.24 -6.32 19.44
C PRO A 112 3.08 -7.47 20.45
N SER A 113 2.33 -8.49 20.08
CA SER A 113 2.14 -9.67 20.93
C SER A 113 3.31 -10.65 20.77
N ALA A 114 3.54 -11.50 21.78
CA ALA A 114 4.50 -12.60 21.69
C ALA A 114 4.22 -13.51 20.48
N LEU A 115 2.95 -13.80 20.20
CA LEU A 115 2.61 -14.60 19.02
C LEU A 115 3.01 -13.90 17.73
N THR A 116 2.71 -12.61 17.59
CA THR A 116 3.10 -11.85 16.40
C THR A 116 4.61 -11.81 16.22
N TRP A 117 5.37 -11.77 17.31
CA TRP A 117 6.83 -11.81 17.28
C TRP A 117 7.35 -13.08 16.62
N HIS A 118 6.82 -14.24 17.03
CA HIS A 118 7.28 -15.56 16.58
C HIS A 118 6.53 -16.10 15.35
N THR A 119 5.38 -15.50 14.97
CA THR A 119 4.60 -15.98 13.82
C THR A 119 5.37 -15.75 12.52
N PRO A 120 5.61 -16.80 11.72
CA PRO A 120 6.24 -16.65 10.42
C PRO A 120 5.45 -15.69 9.52
N ILE A 121 6.16 -14.79 8.85
CA ILE A 121 5.54 -13.86 7.91
C ILE A 121 5.03 -14.65 6.70
N LYS A 122 3.73 -14.57 6.44
CA LYS A 122 3.10 -15.28 5.31
C LYS A 122 3.84 -15.00 3.99
N ASN A 123 4.09 -16.05 3.21
CA ASN A 123 4.80 -16.03 1.93
C ASN A 123 6.27 -15.56 2.02
N ARG A 124 6.91 -15.72 3.19
CA ARG A 124 8.34 -15.51 3.37
C ARG A 124 9.03 -16.85 3.56
N LYS A 125 10.01 -17.15 2.71
CA LYS A 125 10.86 -18.34 2.85
C LYS A 125 11.76 -18.19 4.08
N GLU A 126 11.99 -19.28 4.80
CA GLU A 126 12.79 -19.30 6.04
C GLU A 126 14.22 -18.79 5.83
N GLU A 127 14.84 -19.13 4.69
CA GLU A 127 16.17 -18.66 4.26
C GLU A 127 16.30 -17.12 4.18
N ASN A 128 15.17 -16.40 4.05
CA ASN A 128 15.15 -14.94 3.95
C ASN A 128 14.86 -14.26 5.29
N ILE A 129 14.57 -15.02 6.35
CA ILE A 129 14.33 -14.50 7.70
C ILE A 129 15.67 -14.30 8.38
N GLU A 130 15.91 -13.11 8.92
CA GLU A 130 17.10 -12.81 9.70
C GLU A 130 16.69 -12.50 11.14
N GLN A 131 17.30 -13.20 12.10
CA GLN A 131 16.98 -13.07 13.52
C GLN A 131 18.27 -12.76 14.29
N ASP A 132 18.14 -12.07 15.42
CA ASP A 132 19.22 -11.84 16.36
C ASP A 132 18.85 -12.38 17.75
N ASP A 133 19.73 -12.18 18.73
CA ASP A 133 19.58 -12.72 20.08
C ASP A 133 18.49 -12.00 20.91
N PHE A 134 17.84 -10.97 20.37
CA PHE A 134 16.87 -10.17 21.10
C PHE A 134 15.53 -10.91 21.25
N GLN A 135 15.22 -11.33 22.47
CA GLN A 135 13.97 -12.04 22.81
C GLN A 135 13.17 -11.28 23.89
N PRO A 136 12.29 -10.34 23.48
CA PRO A 136 11.54 -9.49 24.41
C PRO A 136 10.38 -10.20 25.13
N PHE A 137 9.97 -11.37 24.67
CA PHE A 137 8.87 -12.14 25.24
C PHE A 137 9.42 -13.41 25.88
N SER A 138 9.03 -13.65 27.13
CA SER A 138 9.34 -14.90 27.85
C SER A 138 8.04 -15.65 28.17
N GLY A 139 8.13 -16.98 28.22
CA GLY A 139 7.03 -17.87 28.58
C GLY A 139 6.27 -18.47 27.40
N ASP A 140 5.27 -19.29 27.73
CA ASP A 140 4.47 -20.04 26.76
C ASP A 140 3.58 -19.10 25.94
N ILE A 141 3.51 -19.38 24.64
CA ILE A 141 2.87 -18.53 23.64
C ILE A 141 1.39 -18.96 23.49
N TYR A 142 0.44 -18.17 24.00
CA TYR A 142 -1.01 -18.45 23.88
C TYR A 142 -1.78 -17.27 23.24
N GLY A 143 -2.58 -17.52 22.19
CA GLY A 143 -3.51 -16.54 21.58
C GLY A 143 -3.43 -16.39 20.04
N ASP A 144 -3.93 -15.27 19.49
CA ASP A 144 -3.94 -14.94 18.04
C ASP A 144 -2.61 -14.29 17.57
N GLY A 145 -1.97 -14.86 16.55
CA GLY A 145 -0.70 -14.39 15.94
C GLY A 145 -0.78 -13.09 15.15
N ARG A 146 -1.96 -12.48 15.00
CA ARG A 146 -2.12 -11.24 14.25
C ARG A 146 -1.56 -10.03 15.00
N LEU A 147 -0.72 -9.24 14.30
CA LEU A 147 -0.26 -7.94 14.79
C LEU A 147 -1.46 -7.08 15.17
N ARG A 148 -1.50 -6.64 16.43
CA ARG A 148 -2.54 -5.74 16.96
C ARG A 148 -2.62 -4.47 16.12
N GLU A 149 -3.83 -3.98 15.89
CA GLU A 149 -4.01 -2.74 15.12
C GLU A 149 -3.37 -1.55 15.84
N ALA A 150 -3.49 -1.48 17.17
CA ALA A 150 -2.87 -0.43 17.97
C ALA A 150 -1.34 -0.36 17.86
N ALA A 151 -0.66 -1.47 17.52
CA ALA A 151 0.79 -1.52 17.38
C ALA A 151 1.29 -0.94 16.06
N ASN A 152 0.48 -0.99 15.00
CA ASN A 152 0.84 -0.46 13.70
C ASN A 152 -0.45 -0.07 12.98
N ASN A 153 -0.82 1.20 13.14
CA ASN A 153 -1.96 1.80 12.49
C ASN A 153 -1.51 3.04 11.73
N VAL A 154 -1.81 3.08 10.45
CA VAL A 154 -1.51 4.19 9.56
C VAL A 154 -2.81 4.64 8.93
N VAL A 155 -3.08 5.94 9.02
CA VAL A 155 -4.21 6.57 8.34
C VAL A 155 -3.68 7.71 7.49
N ILE A 156 -3.83 7.56 6.17
CA ILE A 156 -3.41 8.56 5.19
C ILE A 156 -4.56 8.88 4.23
N ALA A 157 -4.66 10.14 3.83
CA ALA A 157 -5.48 10.57 2.72
C ALA A 157 -4.61 11.24 1.67
N GLY A 158 -4.95 11.12 0.40
CA GLY A 158 -4.18 11.74 -0.66
C GLY A 158 -4.78 11.55 -2.03
N ILE A 159 -4.02 11.98 -3.03
CA ILE A 159 -4.43 11.95 -4.43
C ILE A 159 -3.73 10.80 -5.13
N VAL A 160 -4.48 10.00 -5.89
CA VAL A 160 -3.92 8.89 -6.67
C VAL A 160 -3.07 9.42 -7.82
N ASP A 161 -1.77 9.09 -7.83
CA ASP A 161 -0.84 9.43 -8.93
C ASP A 161 -0.63 8.30 -9.92
N GLY A 162 -0.77 7.05 -9.47
CA GLY A 162 -0.54 5.88 -10.31
C GLY A 162 -1.04 4.61 -9.66
N ILE A 163 -1.42 3.65 -10.49
CA ILE A 163 -1.93 2.33 -10.09
C ILE A 163 -1.15 1.28 -10.86
N ARG A 164 -0.57 0.30 -10.15
CA ARG A 164 0.21 -0.79 -10.72
C ARG A 164 -0.38 -2.11 -10.26
N THR A 165 -0.55 -3.04 -11.19
CA THR A 165 -0.95 -4.41 -10.87
C THR A 165 0.23 -5.17 -10.29
N LEU A 166 0.03 -5.82 -9.15
CA LEU A 166 0.99 -6.76 -8.57
C LEU A 166 0.57 -8.17 -8.98
N ARG A 167 1.50 -8.92 -9.60
CA ARG A 167 1.28 -10.32 -9.99
C ARG A 167 1.77 -11.27 -8.91
N GLY A 168 1.17 -12.45 -8.83
CA GLY A 168 1.61 -13.51 -7.92
C GLY A 168 2.95 -14.12 -8.36
N GLU A 169 3.71 -14.67 -7.41
CA GLU A 169 4.93 -15.41 -7.73
C GLU A 169 4.57 -16.63 -8.59
N GLY A 170 5.20 -16.75 -9.77
CA GLY A 170 4.97 -17.86 -10.71
C GLY A 170 3.58 -17.92 -11.36
N GLN A 171 2.72 -16.93 -11.14
CA GLN A 171 1.35 -16.91 -11.68
C GLN A 171 1.10 -15.62 -12.48
N ASN A 172 0.46 -15.76 -13.64
CA ASN A 172 0.02 -14.62 -14.43
C ASN A 172 -1.21 -13.88 -13.84
N THR A 173 -1.69 -14.33 -12.68
CA THR A 173 -2.86 -13.80 -11.99
C THR A 173 -2.50 -12.62 -11.10
N MET A 174 -3.38 -11.62 -11.07
CA MET A 174 -3.27 -10.46 -10.17
C MET A 174 -3.32 -10.92 -8.71
N ALA A 175 -2.26 -10.65 -7.95
CA ALA A 175 -2.18 -10.88 -6.51
C ALA A 175 -2.61 -9.64 -5.70
N GLY A 176 -2.47 -8.44 -6.29
CA GLY A 176 -2.77 -7.20 -5.61
C GLY A 176 -2.64 -5.97 -6.51
N VAL A 177 -2.78 -4.79 -5.90
CA VAL A 177 -2.48 -3.50 -6.52
C VAL A 177 -1.52 -2.69 -5.65
N GLU A 178 -0.63 -1.95 -6.30
CA GLU A 178 0.15 -0.87 -5.71
C GLU A 178 -0.39 0.46 -6.21
N ILE A 179 -0.66 1.38 -5.29
CA ILE A 179 -1.16 2.72 -5.56
C ILE A 179 -0.13 3.71 -5.04
N LEU A 180 0.25 4.68 -5.88
CA LEU A 180 1.09 5.79 -5.48
C LEU A 180 0.20 6.95 -5.02
N VAL A 181 0.28 7.29 -3.74
CA VAL A 181 -0.57 8.32 -3.12
C VAL A 181 0.26 9.57 -2.85
N ARG A 182 -0.15 10.70 -3.43
CA ARG A 182 0.55 11.98 -3.28
C ARG A 182 -0.13 12.88 -2.28
N GLN A 183 0.70 13.53 -1.46
CA GLN A 183 0.34 14.61 -0.55
C GLN A 183 1.11 15.90 -0.83
N SER A 184 2.01 15.90 -1.81
CA SER A 184 2.77 17.09 -2.22
C SER A 184 2.85 17.21 -3.75
N ALA A 185 3.30 18.38 -4.20
CA ALA A 185 3.54 18.65 -5.62
C ALA A 185 4.72 17.84 -6.18
N SER A 186 5.55 17.20 -5.34
CA SER A 186 6.60 16.29 -5.81
C SER A 186 6.03 14.89 -6.05
N ARG A 187 6.39 14.29 -7.18
CA ARG A 187 6.07 12.89 -7.47
C ARG A 187 6.99 11.92 -6.71
N GLU A 188 8.19 12.37 -6.37
CA GLU A 188 9.19 11.57 -5.66
C GLU A 188 8.85 11.37 -4.18
N GLU A 189 7.86 12.09 -3.65
CA GLU A 189 7.37 11.91 -2.29
C GLU A 189 6.06 11.07 -2.25
N ALA A 190 5.70 10.42 -3.36
CA ALA A 190 4.49 9.61 -3.43
C ALA A 190 4.61 8.36 -2.53
N ILE A 191 3.64 8.19 -1.64
CA ILE A 191 3.60 7.09 -0.68
C ILE A 191 3.12 5.82 -1.39
N PRO A 192 3.93 4.74 -1.43
CA PRO A 192 3.51 3.47 -2.00
C PRO A 192 2.54 2.75 -1.05
N VAL A 193 1.37 2.40 -1.57
CA VAL A 193 0.30 1.72 -0.84
C VAL A 193 -0.01 0.41 -1.54
N ARG A 194 -0.06 -0.71 -0.81
CA ARG A 194 -0.32 -2.04 -1.37
C ARG A 194 -1.54 -2.70 -0.77
N MET A 195 -2.42 -3.19 -1.64
CA MET A 195 -3.54 -4.05 -1.29
C MET A 195 -3.28 -5.45 -1.87
N MET A 196 -3.07 -6.44 -0.99
CA MET A 196 -2.79 -7.83 -1.38
C MET A 196 -4.06 -8.68 -1.24
N ASN A 197 -5.02 -8.45 -2.10
CA ASN A 197 -6.26 -9.23 -2.21
C ASN A 197 -6.70 -9.22 -3.68
N SER A 198 -6.61 -10.33 -4.39
CA SER A 198 -6.86 -10.42 -5.83
C SER A 198 -8.27 -9.94 -6.23
N LYS A 199 -9.30 -10.32 -5.47
CA LYS A 199 -10.70 -9.95 -5.74
C LYS A 199 -10.91 -8.43 -5.63
N LEU A 200 -10.46 -7.84 -4.51
CA LEU A 200 -10.57 -6.39 -4.29
C LEU A 200 -9.64 -5.59 -5.21
N ALA A 201 -8.45 -6.12 -5.47
CA ALA A 201 -7.46 -5.51 -6.37
C ALA A 201 -8.02 -5.29 -7.78
N ARG A 202 -8.81 -6.25 -8.30
CA ARG A 202 -9.48 -6.12 -9.58
C ARG A 202 -10.49 -4.96 -9.58
N ILE A 203 -11.37 -4.94 -8.59
CA ILE A 203 -12.37 -3.85 -8.42
C ILE A 203 -11.67 -2.48 -8.33
N ILE A 204 -10.62 -2.39 -7.50
CA ILE A 204 -9.87 -1.15 -7.33
C ILE A 204 -9.17 -0.76 -8.64
N ARG A 205 -8.62 -1.71 -9.40
CA ARG A 205 -8.00 -1.41 -10.70
C ARG A 205 -9.00 -0.85 -11.70
N ASP A 206 -10.23 -1.37 -11.69
CA ASP A 206 -11.29 -1.00 -12.63
C ASP A 206 -11.99 0.31 -12.26
N GLU A 207 -12.08 0.64 -10.96
CA GLU A 207 -12.81 1.83 -10.47
C GLU A 207 -11.92 3.02 -10.08
N LEU A 208 -10.70 2.76 -9.63
CA LEU A 208 -9.81 3.82 -9.16
C LEU A 208 -9.18 4.53 -10.37
N ARG A 209 -9.28 5.86 -10.38
CA ARG A 209 -8.73 6.73 -11.43
C ARG A 209 -7.64 7.63 -10.84
N MET A 210 -6.68 8.01 -11.68
CA MET A 210 -5.67 9.00 -11.28
C MET A 210 -6.34 10.35 -11.01
N GLY A 211 -5.79 11.12 -10.08
CA GLY A 211 -6.38 12.37 -9.59
C GLY A 211 -7.47 12.19 -8.53
N ARG A 212 -7.96 10.96 -8.30
CA ARG A 212 -9.02 10.70 -7.33
C ARG A 212 -8.53 10.88 -5.88
N PRO A 213 -9.27 11.60 -5.02
CA PRO A 213 -8.95 11.70 -3.60
C PRO A 213 -9.41 10.46 -2.83
N ILE A 214 -8.48 9.82 -2.12
CA ILE A 214 -8.73 8.59 -1.34
C ILE A 214 -8.23 8.71 0.09
N MET A 215 -8.82 7.92 0.98
CA MET A 215 -8.38 7.69 2.36
C MET A 215 -8.09 6.20 2.54
N ILE A 216 -6.99 5.90 3.20
CA ILE A 216 -6.46 4.57 3.42
C ILE A 216 -6.19 4.40 4.91
N GLN A 217 -6.64 3.26 5.42
CA GLN A 217 -6.22 2.75 6.72
C GLN A 217 -5.42 1.46 6.50
N GLY A 218 -4.25 1.38 7.15
CA GLY A 218 -3.30 0.33 6.90
C GLY A 218 -2.21 0.21 7.96
N LYS A 219 -1.13 -0.46 7.58
CA LYS A 219 0.05 -0.72 8.40
C LYS A 219 1.30 -0.40 7.60
N LEU A 220 2.28 0.29 8.19
CA LEU A 220 3.57 0.49 7.53
C LEU A 220 4.36 -0.82 7.61
N ARG A 221 4.78 -1.35 6.46
CA ARG A 221 5.52 -2.61 6.34
C ARG A 221 6.72 -2.43 5.44
N VAL A 222 7.67 -3.36 5.55
CA VAL A 222 8.85 -3.42 4.70
C VAL A 222 8.80 -4.66 3.82
N ARG A 223 9.35 -4.55 2.61
CA ARG A 223 9.63 -5.68 1.72
C ARG A 223 11.05 -5.61 1.17
N ASP A 224 11.55 -6.78 0.81
CA ASP A 224 12.82 -6.89 0.09
C ASP A 224 12.62 -6.51 -1.38
N LEU A 225 13.65 -5.89 -1.94
CA LEU A 225 13.83 -5.76 -3.37
C LEU A 225 14.48 -7.04 -3.90
N LYS A 226 13.98 -7.52 -5.03
CA LYS A 226 14.42 -8.77 -5.65
C LYS A 226 14.77 -8.51 -7.11
N ILE A 227 15.88 -9.06 -7.56
CA ILE A 227 16.24 -9.17 -8.97
C ILE A 227 15.59 -10.45 -9.49
N ILE A 228 14.96 -10.39 -10.66
CA ILE A 228 14.42 -11.55 -11.36
C ILE A 228 15.22 -11.68 -12.65
N ASP A 229 15.95 -12.76 -12.80
CA ASP A 229 16.69 -13.04 -14.03
C ASP A 229 15.79 -13.58 -15.15
N ASP A 230 16.38 -13.85 -16.32
CA ASP A 230 15.66 -14.34 -17.50
C ASP A 230 15.07 -15.74 -17.29
N ASP A 231 15.63 -16.51 -16.34
CA ASP A 231 15.19 -17.85 -15.94
C ASP A 231 14.14 -17.80 -14.80
N GLY A 232 13.77 -16.61 -14.34
CA GLY A 232 12.77 -16.39 -13.28
C GLY A 232 13.29 -16.65 -11.86
N ILE A 233 14.60 -16.79 -11.67
CA ILE A 233 15.23 -16.97 -10.37
C ILE A 233 15.29 -15.61 -9.67
N GLU A 234 14.74 -15.58 -8.46
CA GLU A 234 14.73 -14.40 -7.61
C GLU A 234 16.01 -14.32 -6.77
N THR A 235 16.83 -13.30 -7.01
CA THR A 235 18.00 -13.00 -6.19
C THR A 235 17.70 -11.82 -5.27
N PRO A 236 17.85 -11.94 -3.94
CA PRO A 236 17.65 -10.82 -3.01
C PRO A 236 18.74 -9.77 -3.22
N THR A 237 18.37 -8.49 -3.30
CA THR A 237 19.36 -7.40 -3.45
C THR A 237 19.96 -6.95 -2.12
N GLY A 238 19.42 -7.43 -0.99
CA GLY A 238 19.73 -6.92 0.34
C GLY A 238 19.10 -5.55 0.63
N GLN A 239 18.47 -4.90 -0.34
CA GLN A 239 17.78 -3.63 -0.14
C GLN A 239 16.32 -3.83 0.23
N GLN A 240 15.80 -2.89 1.01
CA GLN A 240 14.45 -2.92 1.55
C GLN A 240 13.71 -1.62 1.25
N VAL A 241 12.42 -1.75 0.99
CA VAL A 241 11.54 -0.61 0.77
C VAL A 241 10.31 -0.69 1.66
N GLY A 242 9.97 0.44 2.27
CA GLY A 242 8.75 0.57 3.05
C GLY A 242 7.54 0.85 2.17
N TYR A 243 6.37 0.38 2.60
CA TYR A 243 5.09 0.64 1.96
C TYR A 243 3.95 0.55 2.97
N VAL A 244 2.83 1.23 2.69
CA VAL A 244 1.63 1.10 3.51
C VAL A 244 0.81 -0.07 2.99
N TRP A 245 0.68 -1.13 3.78
CA TRP A 245 -0.22 -2.24 3.49
C TRP A 245 -1.63 -1.91 3.96
N CYS A 246 -2.63 -2.04 3.10
CA CYS A 246 -4.01 -1.74 3.46
C CYS A 246 -4.98 -2.89 3.14
N ARG A 247 -6.12 -2.89 3.83
CA ARG A 247 -7.26 -3.79 3.57
C ARG A 247 -8.43 -3.08 2.89
N SER A 248 -8.52 -1.76 3.05
CA SER A 248 -9.62 -0.94 2.54
C SER A 248 -9.09 0.38 1.99
N ILE A 249 -9.69 0.82 0.90
CA ILE A 249 -9.49 2.14 0.29
C ILE A 249 -10.87 2.78 0.22
N LEU A 250 -11.00 3.99 0.74
CA LEU A 250 -12.24 4.74 0.81
C LEU A 250 -12.10 6.05 0.04
N ASN A 251 -13.20 6.65 -0.38
CA ASN A 251 -13.18 8.02 -0.88
C ASN A 251 -12.83 8.96 0.29
N ALA A 252 -11.90 9.89 0.07
CA ALA A 252 -11.59 10.89 1.09
C ALA A 252 -12.74 11.89 1.24
N ARG A 253 -13.11 12.19 2.48
CA ARG A 253 -14.12 13.22 2.79
C ARG A 253 -13.48 14.60 2.76
N ARG A 254 -14.05 15.49 1.96
CA ARG A 254 -13.64 16.90 1.91
C ARG A 254 -13.91 17.60 3.25
N GLY A 255 -12.99 18.47 3.67
CA GLY A 255 -13.05 19.20 4.94
C GLY A 255 -12.63 18.38 6.17
N LYS A 256 -12.51 17.04 6.05
CA LYS A 256 -12.05 16.17 7.13
C LYS A 256 -10.77 15.43 6.79
N ASP A 257 -10.81 14.59 5.75
CA ASP A 257 -9.66 13.78 5.35
C ASP A 257 -8.75 14.59 4.40
N ILE A 258 -9.35 15.43 3.55
CA ILE A 258 -8.64 16.42 2.71
C ILE A 258 -9.31 17.78 2.89
N ILE A 259 -8.57 18.77 3.39
CA ILE A 259 -9.07 20.13 3.66
C ILE A 259 -9.40 20.84 2.34
N ALA A 260 -8.46 20.84 1.41
CA ALA A 260 -8.61 21.43 0.08
C ALA A 260 -7.85 20.63 -0.96
N ILE A 261 -8.39 20.54 -2.18
CA ILE A 261 -7.72 19.88 -3.30
C ILE A 261 -6.67 20.84 -3.87
N PRO A 262 -5.38 20.47 -3.89
CA PRO A 262 -4.33 21.34 -4.41
C PRO A 262 -4.41 21.55 -5.93
N ALA A 263 -3.86 22.67 -6.42
CA ALA A 263 -3.87 23.00 -7.85
C ALA A 263 -3.10 22.00 -8.73
N TRP A 264 -2.01 21.41 -8.21
CA TRP A 264 -1.18 20.43 -8.91
C TRP A 264 -1.93 19.13 -9.27
N VAL A 265 -3.13 18.90 -8.72
CA VAL A 265 -3.97 17.74 -9.07
C VAL A 265 -4.45 17.82 -10.52
N LYS A 266 -4.59 19.04 -11.08
CA LYS A 266 -4.97 19.24 -12.49
C LYS A 266 -3.97 18.56 -13.43
N GLU A 267 -2.68 18.69 -13.17
CA GLU A 267 -1.60 18.08 -13.96
C GLU A 267 -1.72 16.55 -14.02
N ILE A 268 -2.12 15.92 -12.91
CA ILE A 268 -2.32 14.46 -12.84
C ILE A 268 -3.48 14.05 -13.74
N THR A 269 -4.57 14.82 -13.71
CA THR A 269 -5.77 14.55 -14.50
C THR A 269 -5.50 14.75 -15.99
N GLU A 270 -4.81 15.82 -16.36
CA GLU A 270 -4.39 16.09 -17.75
C GLU A 270 -3.44 15.02 -18.30
N ARG A 271 -2.51 14.52 -17.47
CA ARG A 271 -1.63 13.41 -17.85
C ARG A 271 -2.41 12.11 -18.04
N TYR A 272 -3.40 11.86 -17.18
CA TYR A 272 -4.24 10.67 -17.27
C TYR A 272 -5.08 10.67 -18.56
N MET A 273 -5.74 11.80 -18.85
CA MET A 273 -6.52 11.97 -20.08
C MET A 273 -5.67 11.85 -21.35
N ARG A 274 -4.43 12.36 -21.34
CA ARG A 274 -3.49 12.17 -22.44
C ARG A 274 -3.07 10.71 -22.64
N GLY A 275 -2.88 9.96 -21.55
CA GLY A 275 -2.54 8.53 -21.61
C GLY A 275 -3.69 7.64 -22.11
N GLU A 276 -4.94 7.96 -21.75
CA GLU A 276 -6.12 7.25 -22.32
C GLU A 276 -6.31 7.59 -23.82
N GLY A 277 -6.02 8.84 -24.22
CA GLY A 277 -6.11 9.25 -25.63
C GLY A 277 -5.09 8.61 -26.58
N GLU A 278 -3.88 8.27 -26.10
CA GLU A 278 -2.86 7.60 -26.93
C GLU A 278 -3.14 6.09 -27.11
N GLU A 279 -3.76 5.42 -26.13
CA GLU A 279 -4.23 4.03 -26.26
C GLU A 279 -5.49 3.92 -27.15
N GLU A 280 -6.40 4.90 -27.11
CA GLU A 280 -7.59 4.91 -27.99
C GLU A 280 -7.28 5.37 -29.43
N ALA A 281 -6.35 6.31 -29.65
CA ALA A 281 -5.99 6.79 -30.99
C ALA A 281 -5.26 5.75 -31.86
N THR A 282 -4.67 4.71 -31.25
CA THR A 282 -4.02 3.62 -32.00
C THR A 282 -5.02 2.57 -32.52
N THR A 283 -6.29 2.64 -32.12
CA THR A 283 -7.31 1.61 -32.45
C THR A 283 -8.42 2.11 -33.40
N GLN A 284 -8.35 3.35 -33.91
CA GLN A 284 -9.39 3.92 -34.79
C GLN A 284 -8.92 4.51 -36.13
N GLU A 285 -7.68 4.26 -36.57
CA GLU A 285 -7.26 4.53 -37.95
C GLU A 285 -6.97 3.23 -38.71
N THR A 286 -8.02 2.52 -39.14
CA THR A 286 -8.00 1.74 -40.40
C THR A 286 -9.40 1.29 -40.81
N GLY A 287 -9.86 1.81 -41.95
CA GLY A 287 -11.04 1.34 -42.71
C GLY A 287 -12.29 2.17 -42.44
N THR A 288 -12.93 2.84 -43.39
CA THR A 288 -13.08 2.61 -44.85
C THR A 288 -13.72 3.90 -45.44
N PRO A 289 -13.78 4.17 -46.76
CA PRO A 289 -14.65 3.40 -47.67
C PRO A 289 -14.17 3.31 -49.14
N SER A 290 -14.49 2.21 -49.81
CA SER A 290 -14.78 2.18 -51.26
C SER A 290 -15.60 0.94 -51.58
N GLN A 291 -16.90 1.13 -51.82
CA GLN A 291 -17.74 0.13 -52.49
C GLN A 291 -17.39 0.07 -53.99
N PRO A 292 -17.76 -1.02 -54.70
CA PRO A 292 -19.04 -0.95 -55.40
C PRO A 292 -19.89 -2.25 -55.35
N VAL A 293 -21.18 -2.03 -55.08
CA VAL A 293 -22.41 -2.58 -55.70
C VAL A 293 -22.32 -3.94 -56.43
N VAL A 294 -23.05 -4.97 -55.92
CA VAL A 294 -24.10 -5.73 -56.65
C VAL A 294 -25.10 -6.30 -55.61
N ALA A 295 -26.40 -6.21 -55.92
CA ALA A 295 -27.54 -6.55 -55.08
C ALA A 295 -28.10 -7.99 -55.35
N PRO A 296 -29.29 -8.42 -54.87
CA PRO A 296 -29.45 -9.42 -53.82
C PRO A 296 -30.27 -10.67 -54.24
N ALA A 297 -30.25 -11.76 -53.47
CA ALA A 297 -31.27 -12.81 -53.59
C ALA A 297 -31.47 -13.69 -52.34
N ALA A 298 -32.72 -13.71 -51.89
CA ALA A 298 -33.52 -14.84 -51.38
C ALA A 298 -33.22 -15.49 -50.01
N ALA A 299 -34.00 -15.04 -49.03
CA ALA A 299 -34.99 -15.81 -48.23
C ALA A 299 -34.71 -17.27 -47.81
N ARG A 300 -34.79 -17.53 -46.50
CA ARG A 300 -35.80 -18.43 -45.90
C ARG A 300 -35.86 -18.29 -44.37
N GLN A 301 -37.05 -18.56 -43.85
CA GLN A 301 -37.62 -18.22 -42.54
C GLN A 301 -37.55 -19.42 -41.55
N PRO A 302 -38.14 -19.37 -40.34
CA PRO A 302 -37.55 -19.84 -39.07
C PRO A 302 -38.10 -21.18 -38.55
N GLU A 303 -37.52 -21.73 -37.48
CA GLU A 303 -38.18 -22.68 -36.55
C GLU A 303 -37.35 -22.78 -35.24
N VAL A 304 -37.86 -22.31 -34.09
CA VAL A 304 -38.71 -22.97 -33.06
C VAL A 304 -37.91 -23.66 -31.93
N VAL A 305 -38.06 -23.03 -30.77
CA VAL A 305 -38.00 -23.40 -29.33
C VAL A 305 -38.01 -24.91 -28.96
N THR A 306 -37.14 -25.28 -28.01
CA THR A 306 -37.36 -26.21 -26.86
C THR A 306 -36.30 -25.87 -25.78
N SER A 307 -36.65 -25.39 -24.56
CA SER A 307 -36.86 -26.11 -23.26
C SER A 307 -35.83 -27.23 -23.01
N GLU A 308 -35.18 -27.44 -21.87
CA GLU A 308 -35.14 -26.96 -20.49
C GLU A 308 -33.93 -27.67 -19.87
N GLU A 309 -33.29 -27.08 -18.85
CA GLU A 309 -32.76 -27.73 -17.62
C GLU A 309 -31.69 -26.81 -17.00
N GLU A 310 -32.14 -25.95 -16.09
CA GLU A 310 -31.29 -25.28 -15.12
C GLU A 310 -31.13 -26.18 -13.89
N ASP A 311 -29.92 -26.68 -13.66
CA ASP A 311 -29.52 -27.28 -12.39
C ASP A 311 -29.41 -26.18 -11.32
N LEU A 312 -30.44 -26.06 -10.49
CA LEU A 312 -30.43 -25.21 -9.29
C LEU A 312 -29.42 -25.75 -8.28
N THR A 313 -28.50 -24.89 -7.85
CA THR A 313 -27.47 -25.27 -6.89
C THR A 313 -27.98 -25.14 -5.45
N PRO A 314 -27.40 -25.87 -4.48
CA PRO A 314 -27.84 -25.81 -3.07
C PRO A 314 -27.78 -24.41 -2.42
N GLU A 315 -27.08 -23.45 -3.04
CA GLU A 315 -27.02 -22.06 -2.58
C GLU A 315 -28.27 -21.25 -2.98
N ASP A 316 -28.99 -21.65 -4.04
CA ASP A 316 -30.20 -20.97 -4.51
C ASP A 316 -31.41 -21.28 -3.60
N ILE A 317 -31.46 -22.48 -3.02
CA ILE A 317 -32.49 -22.89 -2.05
C ILE A 317 -32.35 -22.13 -0.71
N LEU A 318 -31.12 -21.74 -0.34
CA LEU A 318 -30.86 -21.01 0.89
C LEU A 318 -31.23 -19.51 0.77
N ALA A 319 -31.16 -18.96 -0.44
CA ALA A 319 -31.54 -17.58 -0.72
C ALA A 319 -33.06 -17.36 -0.67
N GLU A 320 -33.88 -18.33 -1.10
CA GLU A 320 -35.35 -18.24 -0.99
C GLU A 320 -35.85 -18.35 0.45
N GLN A 321 -35.19 -19.15 1.30
CA GLN A 321 -35.64 -19.30 2.70
C GLN A 321 -35.37 -18.08 3.58
N LEU A 322 -34.37 -17.26 3.24
CA LEU A 322 -34.03 -16.03 3.96
C LEU A 322 -34.85 -14.81 3.51
N ALA A 323 -35.59 -14.90 2.40
CA ALA A 323 -36.45 -13.83 1.90
C ALA A 323 -37.90 -13.89 2.43
N SER A 324 -38.23 -14.87 3.30
CA SER A 324 -39.56 -15.04 3.91
C SER A 324 -39.60 -14.85 5.44
N LEU A 325 -38.54 -14.28 6.03
CA LEU A 325 -38.45 -13.87 7.44
C LEU A 325 -38.27 -12.34 7.56
#